data_AF-A0A349VMG9-F1
#
_entry.id   AF-A0A349VMG9-F1
#
_cell.length_a   1.000
_cell.length_b   1.000
_cell.length_c   1.000
_cell.angle_alpha   90.00
_cell.angle_beta   90.00
_cell.angle_gamma   90.00
#
_symmetry.space_group_name_H-M   'P 1'
#
loop_
_entity.id
_entity.type
_entity.pdbx_description
1 polymer ?
#
loop_
_entity_poly.entity_id
_entity_poly.type
_entity_poly.pdbx_seq_one_letter_code
_entity_poly.pdbx_strand_id
1 'polypeptide(L)' 'LKALGAELVLTPAAEGMPGAVRQAEDITSSSSQFFMPQQFKNPANPDVHRKTTAEEI' A
#
# COMPACT_ATOMS: atom_id res chain seq x y z
N LEU A 1 2.18 -2.47 -13.71
CA LEU A 1 3.16 -2.09 -12.65
C LEU A 1 4.59 -2.11 -13.19
N LYS A 2 5.16 -3.25 -13.60
CA LYS A 2 6.50 -3.29 -14.22
C LYS A 2 6.66 -2.34 -15.41
N ALA A 3 5.66 -2.31 -16.30
CA ALA A 3 5.63 -1.38 -17.44
C ALA A 3 5.57 0.11 -17.04
N LEU A 4 5.20 0.42 -15.79
CA LEU A 4 5.18 1.77 -15.23
C LEU A 4 6.43 2.05 -14.36
N GLY A 5 7.44 1.17 -14.39
CA GLY A 5 8.69 1.33 -13.64
C GLY A 5 8.65 0.85 -12.18
N ALA A 6 7.56 0.21 -11.75
CA ALA A 6 7.48 -0.32 -10.38
C ALA A 6 8.24 -1.65 -10.23
N GLU A 7 9.03 -1.75 -9.16
CA GLU A 7 9.59 -3.01 -8.69
C GLU A 7 8.50 -3.87 -8.05
N LEU A 8 8.51 -5.18 -8.33
CA LEU A 8 7.51 -6.12 -7.82
C LEU A 8 8.18 -7.17 -6.94
N VAL A 9 7.82 -7.18 -5.67
CA VAL A 9 8.19 -8.21 -4.70
C VAL A 9 6.99 -9.14 -4.52
N LEU A 10 7.17 -10.43 -4.79
CA LEU A 10 6.13 -11.45 -4.60
C LEU A 10 6.25 -12.06 -3.20
N THR A 11 5.13 -12.24 -2.51
CA THR A 11 5.05 -12.95 -1.23
C THR A 11 4.37 -14.31 -1.40
N PRO A 12 4.56 -15.26 -0.44
CA PRO A 12 3.90 -16.56 -0.51
C PRO A 12 2.37 -16.44 -0.54
N ALA A 13 1.74 -17.13 -1.50
CA ALA A 13 0.29 -17.05 -1.69
C ALA A 13 -0.52 -17.48 -0.44
N ALA A 14 0.01 -18.45 0.32
CA ALA A 14 -0.62 -18.94 1.55
C ALA A 14 -0.74 -17.88 2.65
N GLU A 15 0.10 -16.83 2.63
CA GLU A 15 0.07 -15.75 3.63
C GLU A 15 -0.90 -14.62 3.26
N GLY A 16 -1.38 -14.60 2.01
CA GLY A 16 -2.32 -13.60 1.52
C GLY A 16 -1.89 -12.15 1.76
N MET A 17 -2.87 -11.28 1.97
CA MET A 17 -2.64 -9.85 2.20
C MET A 17 -1.82 -9.55 3.48
N PRO A 18 -2.04 -10.24 4.62
CA PRO A 18 -1.21 -10.03 5.81
C PRO A 18 0.28 -10.25 5.56
N GLY A 19 0.65 -11.27 4.78
CA GLY A 19 2.05 -11.50 4.38
C GLY A 19 2.63 -10.37 3.54
N ALA A 20 1.84 -9.86 2.58
CA ALA A 20 2.24 -8.70 1.78
C ALA A 20 2.46 -7.43 2.61
N VAL A 21 1.59 -7.18 3.60
CA VAL A 21 1.72 -6.02 4.52
C VAL A 21 2.98 -6.15 5.37
N ARG A 22 3.23 -7.32 5.97
CA ARG A 22 4.43 -7.58 6.77
C ARG A 22 5.72 -7.37 5.96
N GLN A 23 5.78 -7.94 4.75
CA GLN A 23 6.94 -7.76 3.87
C GLN A 23 7.17 -6.28 3.50
N ALA A 24 6.11 -5.50 3.32
CA ALA A 24 6.20 -4.06 3.05
C ALA A 24 6.65 -3.26 4.28
N GLU A 25 6.21 -3.64 5.48
CA GLU A 25 6.69 -3.06 6.74
C GLU A 25 8.20 -3.35 6.94
N ASP A 26 8.65 -4.58 6.66
CA ASP A 26 10.06 -4.96 6.73
C ASP A 26 10.93 -4.13 5.77
N ILE A 27 10.52 -4.00 4.50
CA ILE A 27 11.21 -3.17 3.50
C ILE A 27 11.29 -1.71 3.97
N THR A 28 10.17 -1.16 4.44
CA THR A 28 10.11 0.25 4.86
C THR A 28 10.96 0.49 6.11
N SER A 29 11.08 -0.51 7.00
CA SER A 29 11.92 -0.41 8.20
C SER A 29 13.42 -0.43 7.90
N SER A 30 13.82 -0.96 6.74
CA SER A 30 15.24 -1.09 6.35
C SER A 30 15.92 0.22 5.98
N SER A 31 15.17 1.26 5.62
CA SER A 31 15.70 2.57 5.23
C SER A 31 14.66 3.68 5.37
N SER A 32 15.09 4.85 5.84
CA SER A 32 14.25 6.05 5.92
C SER A 32 13.89 6.66 4.56
N GLN A 33 14.46 6.14 3.47
CA GLN A 33 14.14 6.57 2.10
C GLN A 33 12.78 6.05 1.62
N PHE A 34 12.24 5.02 2.28
CA PHE A 34 10.98 4.41 1.90
C PHE A 34 9.80 5.07 2.63
N PHE A 35 8.69 5.22 1.91
CA PHE A 35 7.43 5.68 2.46
C PHE A 35 6.36 4.62 2.26
N MET A 36 5.66 4.23 3.33
CA MET A 36 4.56 3.29 3.29
C MET A 36 3.22 4.02 3.48
N PRO A 37 2.34 4.09 2.46
CA PRO A 37 1.07 4.83 2.55
C PRO A 37 0.06 4.25 3.56
N GLN A 38 0.23 2.97 3.94
CA GLN A 38 -0.58 2.29 4.96
C GLN A 38 -2.10 2.35 4.69
N GLN A 39 -2.55 2.01 3.47
CA GLN A 39 -3.96 2.18 3.03
C GLN A 39 -5.02 1.57 3.99
N PHE A 40 -4.68 0.52 4.74
CA PHE A 40 -5.59 -0.12 5.69
C PHE A 40 -5.72 0.61 7.03
N LYS A 41 -4.77 1.49 7.36
CA LYS A 41 -4.70 2.24 8.63
C LYS A 41 -4.82 3.76 8.43
N ASN A 42 -4.52 4.25 7.22
CA ASN A 42 -4.41 5.68 6.93
C ASN A 42 -5.81 6.30 6.71
N PRO A 43 -6.25 7.28 7.53
CA PRO A 43 -7.54 7.93 7.37
C PRO A 43 -7.68 8.70 6.04
N ALA A 44 -6.57 9.03 5.37
CA ALA A 44 -6.62 9.62 4.03
C ALA A 44 -7.32 8.72 2.99
N ASN A 45 -7.33 7.40 3.19
CA ASN A 45 -7.99 6.45 2.30
C ASN A 45 -9.52 6.66 2.27
N PRO A 46 -10.28 6.55 3.39
CA PRO A 46 -11.70 6.89 3.35
C PRO A 46 -11.96 8.38 3.06
N ASP A 47 -11.08 9.30 3.47
CA ASP A 47 -11.27 10.73 3.24
C ASP A 47 -11.19 11.14 1.76
N VAL A 48 -10.33 10.52 0.96
CA VAL A 48 -10.27 10.86 -0.47
C VAL A 48 -11.60 10.54 -1.15
N HIS A 49 -12.23 9.41 -0.80
CA HIS A 49 -13.54 9.05 -1.32
C HIS A 49 -14.63 10.03 -0.91
N ARG A 50 -14.58 10.58 0.31
CA ARG A 50 -15.53 11.63 0.73
C ARG A 50 -15.36 12.93 -0.06
N LYS A 51 -14.12 13.28 -0.43
CA LYS A 51 -13.81 14.55 -1.09
C LYS A 51 -13.91 14.50 -2.62
N THR A 52 -13.88 13.31 -3.21
CA THR A 52 -13.91 13.13 -4.66
C THR A 52 -15.06 12.21 -5.06
N THR A 53 -14.98 10.92 -4.74
CA THR A 53 -15.95 9.91 -5.19
C THR A 53 -17.39 10.24 -4.77
N ALA A 54 -17.59 10.76 -3.56
CA ALA A 54 -18.91 11.15 -3.08
C ALA A 54 -19.49 12.39 -3.78
N GLU A 55 -18.63 13.29 -4.28
CA GLU A 55 -19.05 14.50 -5.01
C GLU A 55 -19.44 14.18 -6.47
N GLU A 56 -19.06 13.01 -6.99
CA GLU A 56 -19.39 12.55 -8.34
C GLU A 56 -20.79 11.90 -8.43
N ILE A 57 -21.45 11.61 -7.30
CA ILE A 57 -22.78 10.96 -7.20
C ILE A 57 -23.84 11.98 -6.81
#